data_AF-A0AAD5DF52-F1
#
_entry.id   AF-A0AAD5DF52-F1
#
_cell.length_a   1.000
_cell.length_b   1.000
_cell.length_c   1.000
_cell.angle_alpha   90.00
_cell.angle_beta   90.00
_cell.angle_gamma   90.00
#
_symmetry.space_group_name_H-M   'P 1'
#
loop_
_entity.id
_entity.type
_entity.pdbx_description
1 polymer ?
#
loop_
_entity_poly.entity_id
_entity_poly.type
_entity_poly.pdbx_seq_one_letter_code
_entity_poly.pdbx_strand_id
1 'polypeptide(L)'
;MKVIEKILESAKAGDGGKPVFSFEFFPPKTEEGVENLFERMERMVAHDPTFCDITWGAGGSTADLTLEIARRMQNLVCVETMMHLTCTNMPVEKIDHALETIKKDGIQNVLALRGDPPRGQDKFVQIQGGFACALDLVEHIRKSYGDYFGIAVAGYPEAHPEVIESNGLATPEAYAKDLAYLKRKVDAGAEVIVTQLFYDVDNFLKFVND
;
A
#
# COMPACT_ATOMS: atom_id res chain seq x y z
N MET A 1 15.85 3.88 2.73
CA MET A 1 15.77 4.33 1.33
C MET A 1 14.34 4.24 0.87
N LYS A 2 13.91 5.09 -0.07
CA LYS A 2 12.56 4.95 -0.63
C LYS A 2 12.52 3.84 -1.68
N VAL A 3 11.42 3.11 -1.73
CA VAL A 3 11.20 2.03 -2.71
C VAL A 3 11.26 2.55 -4.14
N ILE A 4 10.71 3.74 -4.41
CA ILE A 4 10.79 4.36 -5.73
C ILE A 4 12.23 4.57 -6.20
N GLU A 5 13.14 4.95 -5.30
CA GLU A 5 14.56 5.16 -5.64
C GLU A 5 15.18 3.85 -6.12
N LYS A 6 14.96 2.76 -5.38
CA LYS A 6 15.42 1.40 -5.76
C LYS A 6 14.84 0.91 -7.09
N ILE A 7 13.55 1.16 -7.32
CA ILE A 7 12.88 0.80 -8.58
C ILE A 7 13.51 1.55 -9.75
N LEU A 8 13.71 2.87 -9.60
CA LEU A 8 14.31 3.70 -10.65
C LEU A 8 15.79 3.35 -10.90
N GLU A 9 16.55 3.00 -9.86
CA GLU A 9 17.92 2.50 -10.01
C GLU A 9 17.95 1.18 -10.80
N SER A 10 17.05 0.25 -10.49
CA SER A 10 16.94 -1.04 -11.19
C SER A 10 16.48 -0.88 -12.63
N ALA A 11 15.54 0.04 -12.90
CA ALA A 11 15.08 0.36 -14.25
C ALA A 11 16.17 0.96 -15.14
N LYS A 12 17.18 1.63 -14.55
CA LYS A 12 18.32 2.21 -15.28
C LYS A 12 19.48 1.22 -15.48
N ALA A 13 19.42 0.03 -14.87
CA ALA A 13 20.50 -0.95 -14.96
C ALA A 13 20.46 -1.72 -16.30
N GLY A 14 21.46 -1.52 -17.16
CA GLY A 14 21.64 -2.26 -18.42
C GLY A 14 20.72 -1.83 -19.57
N ASP A 15 20.74 -2.59 -20.67
CA ASP A 15 20.01 -2.31 -21.92
C ASP A 15 18.55 -2.83 -21.84
N GLY A 16 17.77 -2.28 -20.91
CA GLY A 16 16.36 -2.65 -20.69
C GLY A 16 15.87 -2.65 -19.23
N GLY A 17 16.74 -2.36 -18.26
CA GLY A 17 16.41 -2.42 -16.82
C GLY A 17 16.37 -3.84 -16.27
N LYS A 18 16.47 -3.98 -14.94
CA LYS A 18 16.30 -5.26 -14.23
C LYS A 18 14.94 -5.30 -13.54
N PRO A 19 14.14 -6.38 -13.69
CA PRO A 19 12.91 -6.53 -12.92
C PRO A 19 13.21 -6.60 -11.43
N VAL A 20 12.38 -5.94 -10.64
CA VAL A 20 12.37 -6.02 -9.17
C VAL A 20 11.28 -6.97 -8.72
N PHE A 21 11.42 -7.52 -7.53
CA PHE A 21 10.36 -8.28 -6.88
C PHE A 21 10.29 -7.91 -5.39
N SER A 22 9.12 -8.09 -4.81
CA SER A 22 8.80 -7.82 -3.41
C SER A 22 7.91 -8.91 -2.85
N PHE A 23 7.73 -8.91 -1.53
CA PHE A 23 6.81 -9.81 -0.83
C PHE A 23 5.85 -9.00 0.05
N GLU A 24 4.56 -9.34 -0.02
CA GLU A 24 3.54 -8.79 0.88
C GLU A 24 3.19 -9.82 1.97
N PHE A 25 3.14 -9.37 3.22
CA PHE A 25 2.83 -10.19 4.39
C PHE A 25 1.65 -9.64 5.18
N PHE A 26 0.90 -10.56 5.81
CA PHE A 26 -0.26 -10.23 6.63
C PHE A 26 0.06 -10.41 8.11
N PRO A 27 -0.32 -9.46 8.99
CA PRO A 27 -0.25 -9.64 10.44
C PRO A 27 -0.99 -10.92 10.86
N PRO A 28 -0.30 -11.88 11.50
CA PRO A 28 -0.91 -13.11 11.97
C PRO A 28 -1.89 -12.85 13.11
N LYS A 29 -2.85 -13.76 13.31
CA LYS A 29 -3.88 -13.62 14.37
C LYS A 29 -3.45 -14.18 15.73
N THR A 30 -2.31 -14.85 15.81
CA THR A 30 -1.83 -15.54 17.01
C THR A 30 -0.35 -15.23 17.22
N GLU A 31 0.11 -15.26 18.47
CA GLU A 31 1.51 -15.04 18.83
C GLU A 31 2.43 -16.08 18.16
N GLU A 32 2.05 -17.35 18.16
CA GLU A 32 2.78 -18.41 17.44
C GLU A 32 2.86 -18.10 15.94
N GLY A 33 1.80 -17.55 15.36
CA GLY A 33 1.79 -17.11 13.96
C GLY A 33 2.77 -15.97 13.70
N VAL A 34 2.95 -15.05 14.66
CA VAL A 34 3.90 -13.93 14.59
C VAL A 34 5.34 -14.44 14.58
N GLU A 35 5.69 -15.36 15.49
CA GLU A 35 7.04 -15.97 15.50
C GLU A 35 7.32 -16.74 14.21
N ASN A 36 6.36 -17.55 13.74
CA ASN A 36 6.47 -18.26 12.46
C ASN A 36 6.59 -17.32 11.25
N LEU A 37 6.01 -16.12 11.33
CA LEU A 37 6.14 -15.12 10.28
C LEU A 37 7.56 -14.56 10.24
N PHE A 38 8.17 -14.25 11.38
CA PHE A 38 9.55 -13.75 11.42
C PHE A 38 10.54 -14.77 10.87
N GLU A 39 10.45 -16.04 11.25
CA GLU A 39 11.28 -17.09 10.66
C GLU A 39 11.10 -17.20 9.13
N ARG A 40 9.88 -16.99 8.64
CA ARG A 40 9.59 -17.03 7.20
C ARG A 40 10.17 -15.82 6.49
N MET A 41 10.06 -14.63 7.08
CA MET A 41 10.65 -13.41 6.55
C MET A 41 12.16 -13.54 6.40
N GLU A 42 12.85 -14.09 7.41
CA GLU A 42 14.30 -14.36 7.35
C GLU A 42 14.68 -15.29 6.20
N ARG A 43 13.90 -16.35 5.96
CA ARG A 43 14.13 -17.25 4.82
C ARG A 43 13.86 -16.58 3.48
N MET A 44 12.82 -15.76 3.40
CA MET A 44 12.40 -15.13 2.14
C MET A 44 13.29 -13.95 1.75
N VAL A 45 13.80 -13.17 2.71
CA VAL A 45 14.75 -12.08 2.44
C VAL A 45 16.07 -12.60 1.85
N ALA A 46 16.45 -13.85 2.11
CA ALA A 46 17.65 -14.44 1.53
C ALA A 46 17.63 -14.47 -0.02
N HIS A 47 16.47 -14.26 -0.64
CA HIS A 47 16.34 -14.10 -2.09
C HIS A 47 16.64 -12.68 -2.61
N ASP A 48 16.89 -11.71 -1.73
CA ASP A 48 17.17 -10.30 -2.03
C ASP A 48 15.98 -9.55 -2.66
N PRO A 49 14.79 -9.55 -2.02
CA PRO A 49 13.67 -8.72 -2.48
C PRO A 49 14.04 -7.24 -2.38
N THR A 50 13.54 -6.45 -3.33
CA THR A 50 13.80 -5.00 -3.34
C THR A 50 13.20 -4.30 -2.12
N PHE A 51 12.04 -4.79 -1.68
CA PHE A 51 11.31 -4.33 -0.50
C PHE A 51 10.29 -5.39 -0.06
N CYS A 52 9.76 -5.24 1.17
CA CYS A 52 8.69 -6.06 1.71
C CYS A 52 7.56 -5.19 2.27
N ASP A 53 6.32 -5.65 2.09
CA ASP A 53 5.12 -4.90 2.45
C ASP A 53 4.39 -5.59 3.60
N ILE A 54 3.97 -4.81 4.59
CA ILE A 54 3.18 -5.31 5.72
C ILE A 54 1.79 -4.71 5.65
N THR A 55 0.78 -5.58 5.54
CA THR A 55 -0.60 -5.15 5.45
C THR A 55 -1.13 -4.55 6.75
N TRP A 56 -2.18 -3.75 6.62
CA TRP A 56 -2.84 -3.04 7.70
C TRP A 56 -4.31 -3.43 7.75
N GLY A 57 -4.75 -4.01 8.86
CA GLY A 57 -6.12 -4.44 9.06
C GLY A 57 -7.11 -3.27 9.01
N ALA A 58 -8.28 -3.51 8.43
CA ALA A 58 -9.35 -2.52 8.31
C ALA A 58 -9.62 -1.80 9.64
N GLY A 59 -9.76 -0.47 9.59
CA GLY A 59 -10.00 0.39 10.75
C GLY A 59 -8.86 0.44 11.79
N GLY A 60 -7.66 -0.05 11.44
CA GLY A 60 -6.55 -0.13 12.39
C GLY A 60 -6.68 -1.27 13.40
N SER A 61 -7.45 -2.30 13.07
CA SER A 61 -7.63 -3.49 13.93
C SER A 61 -6.33 -4.22 14.25
N THR A 62 -5.32 -4.12 13.39
CA THR A 62 -3.98 -4.69 13.60
C THR A 62 -2.89 -3.64 13.74
N ALA A 63 -3.24 -2.36 14.02
CA ALA A 63 -2.30 -1.24 13.96
C ALA A 63 -1.00 -1.50 14.75
N ASP A 64 -1.12 -1.85 16.03
CA ASP A 64 0.04 -2.07 16.91
C ASP A 64 0.92 -3.22 16.41
N LEU A 65 0.30 -4.32 15.97
CA LEU A 65 1.02 -5.47 15.44
C LEU A 65 1.68 -5.18 14.08
N THR A 66 1.01 -4.44 13.20
CA THR A 66 1.57 -4.00 11.92
C THR A 66 2.79 -3.10 12.16
N LEU A 67 2.71 -2.15 13.11
CA LEU A 67 3.84 -1.28 13.48
C LEU A 67 5.01 -2.10 14.02
N GLU A 68 4.76 -3.07 14.90
CA GLU A 68 5.78 -3.95 15.44
C GLU A 68 6.48 -4.78 14.35
N ILE A 69 5.69 -5.44 13.49
CA ILE A 69 6.23 -6.26 12.39
C ILE A 69 7.04 -5.39 11.44
N ALA A 70 6.53 -4.22 11.05
CA ALA A 70 7.23 -3.30 10.15
C ALA A 70 8.55 -2.81 10.75
N ARG A 71 8.56 -2.46 12.05
CA ARG A 71 9.77 -2.07 12.76
C ARG A 71 10.81 -3.19 12.81
N ARG A 72 10.39 -4.42 13.11
CA ARG A 72 11.29 -5.59 13.16
C ARG A 72 11.82 -5.93 11.76
N MET A 73 10.99 -5.86 10.72
CA MET A 73 11.43 -6.05 9.32
C MET A 73 12.52 -5.04 8.95
N GLN A 74 12.28 -3.75 9.24
CA GLN A 74 13.20 -2.67 8.89
C GLN A 74 14.53 -2.76 9.66
N ASN A 75 14.49 -3.09 10.96
CA ASN A 75 15.64 -2.93 11.86
C ASN A 75 16.36 -4.24 12.26
N LEU A 76 15.70 -5.39 12.12
CA LEU A 76 16.28 -6.70 12.44
C LEU A 76 16.53 -7.53 11.19
N VAL A 77 15.55 -7.60 10.29
CA VAL A 77 15.67 -8.33 9.01
C VAL A 77 16.41 -7.50 7.95
N CYS A 78 16.51 -6.18 8.18
CA CYS A 78 17.26 -5.23 7.35
C CYS A 78 16.77 -5.14 5.89
N VAL A 79 15.45 -5.16 5.69
CA VAL A 79 14.82 -4.94 4.37
C VAL A 79 14.04 -3.64 4.38
N GLU A 80 14.11 -2.90 3.27
CA GLU A 80 13.22 -1.78 3.00
C GLU A 80 11.77 -2.21 3.19
N THR A 81 11.13 -1.63 4.19
CA THR A 81 9.76 -1.97 4.55
C THR A 81 8.81 -0.91 4.01
N MET A 82 7.73 -1.34 3.37
CA MET A 82 6.56 -0.52 3.08
C MET A 82 5.43 -0.92 4.02
N MET A 83 4.87 0.06 4.72
CA MET A 83 3.72 -0.19 5.58
C MET A 83 2.45 0.20 4.86
N HIS A 84 1.45 -0.68 4.82
CA HIS A 84 0.12 -0.29 4.42
C HIS A 84 -0.46 0.67 5.47
N LEU A 85 -1.16 1.70 5.01
CA LEU A 85 -1.89 2.59 5.89
C LEU A 85 -3.25 2.87 5.27
N THR A 86 -4.28 2.32 5.89
CA THR A 86 -5.66 2.69 5.53
C THR A 86 -6.02 4.04 6.15
N CYS A 87 -7.05 4.72 5.66
CA CYS A 87 -7.43 6.05 6.13
C CYS A 87 -8.87 6.14 6.65
N THR A 88 -9.65 5.08 6.46
CA THR A 88 -11.06 5.01 6.81
C THR A 88 -11.30 4.30 8.14
N ASN A 89 -12.45 4.58 8.75
CA ASN A 89 -12.91 3.97 10.01
C ASN A 89 -11.98 4.21 11.22
N MET A 90 -11.16 5.26 11.18
CA MET A 90 -10.31 5.64 12.32
C MET A 90 -10.07 7.16 12.39
N PRO A 91 -9.88 7.72 13.59
CA PRO A 91 -9.52 9.12 13.78
C PRO A 91 -8.20 9.50 13.10
N VAL A 92 -8.07 10.74 12.65
CA VAL A 92 -6.85 11.24 12.00
C VAL A 92 -5.64 11.12 12.94
N GLU A 93 -5.87 11.25 14.24
CA GLU A 93 -4.84 11.13 15.28
C GLU A 93 -4.18 9.73 15.29
N LYS A 94 -4.92 8.68 14.91
CA LYS A 94 -4.33 7.33 14.77
C LYS A 94 -3.42 7.25 13.55
N ILE A 95 -3.78 7.93 12.47
CA ILE A 95 -2.98 8.01 11.25
C ILE A 95 -1.70 8.80 11.53
N ASP A 96 -1.81 9.93 12.22
CA ASP A 96 -0.67 10.74 12.66
C ASP A 96 0.26 9.95 13.57
N HIS A 97 -0.29 9.24 14.55
CA HIS A 97 0.49 8.39 15.44
C HIS A 97 1.26 7.31 14.66
N ALA A 98 0.61 6.64 13.70
CA ALA A 98 1.25 5.63 12.87
C ALA A 98 2.39 6.24 12.03
N LEU A 99 2.16 7.36 11.36
CA LEU A 99 3.15 8.06 10.53
C LEU A 99 4.35 8.56 11.36
N GLU A 100 4.11 9.13 12.54
CA GLU A 100 5.17 9.55 13.44
C GLU A 100 6.01 8.38 13.94
N THR A 101 5.36 7.24 14.22
CA THR A 101 6.03 6.04 14.73
C THR A 101 6.95 5.45 13.67
N ILE A 102 6.43 5.19 12.46
CA ILE A 102 7.26 4.61 11.39
C ILE A 102 8.41 5.53 10.97
N LYS A 103 8.21 6.86 11.03
CA LYS A 103 9.29 7.84 10.82
C LYS A 103 10.38 7.74 11.87
N LYS A 104 10.02 7.59 13.16
CA LYS A 104 10.98 7.39 14.25
C LYS A 104 11.75 6.08 14.09
N ASP A 105 11.11 5.06 13.53
CA ASP A 105 11.72 3.76 13.22
C ASP A 105 12.53 3.74 11.91
N GLY A 106 12.62 4.88 11.20
CA GLY A 106 13.41 5.03 9.97
C GLY A 106 12.74 4.47 8.71
N ILE A 107 11.48 4.05 8.79
CA ILE A 107 10.71 3.56 7.65
C ILE A 107 10.31 4.76 6.80
N GLN A 108 10.56 4.66 5.50
CA GLN A 108 10.31 5.74 4.55
C GLN A 108 9.20 5.41 3.54
N ASN A 109 8.52 4.27 3.62
CA ASN A 109 7.60 3.85 2.57
C ASN A 109 6.21 3.54 3.12
N VAL A 110 5.19 4.16 2.51
CA VAL A 110 3.78 3.98 2.89
C VAL A 110 2.96 3.63 1.66
N LEU A 111 2.20 2.55 1.73
CA LEU A 111 1.12 2.26 0.78
C LEU A 111 -0.16 2.90 1.30
N ALA A 112 -0.54 4.06 0.74
CA ALA A 112 -1.71 4.82 1.14
C ALA A 112 -2.98 4.22 0.52
N LEU A 113 -3.86 3.74 1.40
CA LEU A 113 -5.09 3.02 1.03
C LEU A 113 -6.30 3.68 1.68
N ARG A 114 -7.47 3.51 1.04
CA ARG A 114 -8.74 3.88 1.67
C ARG A 114 -9.00 2.93 2.84
N GLY A 115 -8.95 1.63 2.55
CA GLY A 115 -9.38 0.56 3.44
C GLY A 115 -10.77 0.05 3.05
N ASP A 116 -11.03 -1.18 3.46
CA ASP A 116 -12.31 -1.83 3.27
C ASP A 116 -13.31 -1.40 4.35
N PRO A 117 -14.63 -1.49 4.06
CA PRO A 117 -15.65 -1.40 5.09
C PRO A 117 -15.38 -2.39 6.25
N PRO A 118 -15.76 -2.06 7.50
CA PRO A 118 -15.67 -3.00 8.60
C PRO A 118 -16.45 -4.28 8.30
N ARG A 119 -16.02 -5.42 8.87
CA ARG A 119 -16.73 -6.70 8.69
C ARG A 119 -18.21 -6.56 9.06
N GLY A 120 -19.08 -6.97 8.14
CA GLY A 120 -20.54 -6.91 8.31
C GLY A 120 -21.17 -5.60 7.84
N GLN A 121 -20.42 -4.69 7.23
CA GLN A 121 -20.94 -3.49 6.57
C GLN A 121 -20.64 -3.53 5.07
N ASP A 122 -21.63 -3.24 4.24
CA ASP A 122 -21.47 -3.22 2.78
C ASP A 122 -20.86 -1.91 2.28
N LYS A 123 -20.81 -0.88 3.12
CA LYS A 123 -20.38 0.47 2.74
C LYS A 123 -19.46 1.07 3.78
N PHE A 124 -18.47 1.79 3.28
CA PHE A 124 -17.66 2.68 4.09
C PHE A 124 -18.54 3.81 4.67
N VAL A 125 -18.32 4.12 5.96
CA VAL A 125 -18.91 5.27 6.63
C VAL A 125 -17.79 6.18 7.13
N GLN A 126 -17.73 7.39 6.59
CA GLN A 126 -16.79 8.40 7.05
C GLN A 126 -17.12 8.80 8.48
N ILE A 127 -16.12 8.73 9.36
CA ILE A 127 -16.25 9.29 10.70
C ILE A 127 -16.15 10.82 10.62
N GLN A 128 -16.82 11.52 11.54
CA GLN A 128 -16.75 12.98 11.59
C GLN A 128 -15.29 13.44 11.76
N GLY A 129 -14.80 14.25 10.82
CA GLY A 129 -13.43 14.77 10.81
C GLY A 129 -12.36 13.78 10.32
N GLY A 130 -12.72 12.54 9.95
CA GLY A 130 -11.79 11.57 9.36
C GLY A 130 -11.68 11.69 7.84
N PHE A 131 -10.76 10.92 7.26
CA PHE A 131 -10.59 10.85 5.80
C PHE A 131 -11.68 10.03 5.12
N ALA A 132 -12.02 10.41 3.89
CA ALA A 132 -13.02 9.74 3.07
C ALA A 132 -12.38 8.80 2.04
N CYS A 133 -11.16 9.11 1.60
CA CYS A 133 -10.53 8.41 0.50
C CYS A 133 -9.00 8.38 0.60
N ALA A 134 -8.36 7.48 -0.15
CA ALA A 134 -6.90 7.37 -0.18
C ALA A 134 -6.21 8.67 -0.64
N LEU A 135 -6.88 9.48 -1.48
CA LEU A 135 -6.35 10.78 -1.90
C LEU A 135 -6.13 11.72 -0.71
N ASP A 136 -7.07 11.79 0.23
CA ASP A 136 -6.93 12.62 1.44
C ASP A 136 -5.69 12.22 2.24
N LEU A 137 -5.40 10.91 2.32
CA LEU A 137 -4.23 10.39 3.00
C LEU A 137 -2.92 10.77 2.27
N VAL A 138 -2.88 10.68 0.94
CA VAL A 138 -1.71 11.11 0.16
C VAL A 138 -1.42 12.60 0.38
N GLU A 139 -2.45 13.44 0.25
CA GLU A 139 -2.35 14.88 0.47
C GLU A 139 -1.90 15.20 1.90
N HIS A 140 -2.44 14.49 2.90
CA HIS A 140 -2.07 14.65 4.31
C HIS A 140 -0.61 14.28 4.57
N ILE A 141 -0.13 13.15 4.04
CA ILE A 141 1.27 12.72 4.19
C ILE A 141 2.19 13.76 3.54
N ARG A 142 1.89 14.21 2.32
CA ARG A 142 2.71 15.22 1.63
C ARG A 142 2.71 16.55 2.37
N LYS A 143 1.56 17.02 2.86
CA LYS A 143 1.46 18.26 3.63
C LYS A 143 2.26 18.21 4.94
N SER A 144 2.21 17.08 5.65
CA SER A 144 2.77 16.95 7.00
C SER A 144 4.25 16.55 7.00
N TYR A 145 4.71 15.82 5.98
CA TYR A 145 6.05 15.22 5.94
C TYR A 145 6.87 15.58 4.69
N GLY A 146 6.28 16.33 3.73
CA GLY A 146 6.93 16.67 2.47
C GLY A 146 7.41 15.42 1.73
N ASP A 147 8.69 15.42 1.39
CA ASP A 147 9.34 14.34 0.65
C ASP A 147 9.96 13.28 1.55
N TYR A 148 9.69 13.26 2.85
CA TYR A 148 10.29 12.23 3.72
C TYR A 148 9.85 10.82 3.32
N PHE A 149 8.55 10.63 3.08
CA PHE A 149 7.98 9.35 2.69
C PHE A 149 7.96 9.15 1.17
N GLY A 150 8.31 7.97 0.70
CA GLY A 150 7.87 7.42 -0.57
C GLY A 150 6.43 6.92 -0.44
N ILE A 151 5.54 7.38 -1.31
CA ILE A 151 4.11 7.05 -1.24
C ILE A 151 3.75 6.14 -2.40
N ALA A 152 3.26 4.95 -2.09
CA ALA A 152 2.60 4.07 -3.05
C ALA A 152 1.08 4.18 -2.92
N VAL A 153 0.35 3.84 -3.98
CA VAL A 153 -1.12 3.72 -3.98
C VAL A 153 -1.58 2.49 -4.74
N ALA A 154 -2.78 2.00 -4.42
CA ALA A 154 -3.39 0.90 -5.18
C ALA A 154 -3.87 1.34 -6.57
N GLY A 155 -3.69 0.49 -7.58
CA GLY A 155 -4.29 0.58 -8.92
C GLY A 155 -5.13 -0.65 -9.23
N TYR A 156 -6.12 -0.53 -10.11
CA TYR A 156 -7.05 -1.63 -10.42
C TYR A 156 -7.16 -1.82 -11.93
N PRO A 157 -6.44 -2.79 -12.52
CA PRO A 157 -6.47 -3.03 -13.97
C PRO A 157 -7.87 -3.29 -14.54
N GLU A 158 -8.79 -3.80 -13.73
CA GLU A 158 -10.18 -4.13 -14.08
C GLU A 158 -11.21 -3.16 -13.45
N ALA A 159 -10.76 -1.99 -12.99
CA ALA A 159 -11.48 -1.04 -12.11
C ALA A 159 -11.66 -1.51 -10.65
N HIS A 160 -11.91 -0.55 -9.77
CA HIS A 160 -12.20 -0.82 -8.36
C HIS A 160 -13.42 -1.76 -8.18
N PRO A 161 -13.38 -2.75 -7.26
CA PRO A 161 -14.47 -3.71 -7.07
C PRO A 161 -15.87 -3.12 -6.82
N GLU A 162 -15.94 -1.91 -6.25
CA GLU A 162 -17.22 -1.21 -6.01
C GLU A 162 -17.95 -0.76 -7.29
N VAL A 163 -17.27 -0.74 -8.42
CA VAL A 163 -17.85 -0.35 -9.72
C VAL A 163 -17.91 -1.49 -10.72
N ILE A 164 -17.55 -2.71 -10.29
CA ILE A 164 -17.71 -3.93 -11.09
C ILE A 164 -19.17 -4.39 -11.00
N GLU A 165 -19.79 -4.60 -12.15
CA GLU A 165 -21.17 -5.07 -12.24
C GLU A 165 -21.28 -6.59 -12.01
N SER A 166 -22.50 -7.10 -11.91
CA SER A 166 -22.75 -8.54 -11.68
C SER A 166 -22.25 -9.45 -12.80
N ASN A 167 -21.95 -8.91 -13.98
CA ASN A 167 -21.32 -9.62 -15.09
C ASN A 167 -19.78 -9.75 -14.96
N GLY A 168 -19.19 -9.20 -13.88
CA GLY A 168 -17.76 -9.23 -13.62
C GLY A 168 -16.96 -8.13 -14.32
N LEU A 169 -17.62 -7.16 -14.96
CA LEU A 169 -16.97 -6.07 -15.70
C LEU A 169 -17.44 -4.70 -15.21
N ALA A 170 -16.56 -3.70 -15.29
CA ALA A 170 -16.95 -2.31 -15.16
C ALA A 170 -17.37 -1.74 -16.52
N THR A 171 -18.27 -0.76 -16.53
CA THR A 171 -18.57 0.02 -17.74
C THR A 171 -17.34 0.85 -18.16
N PRO A 172 -17.18 1.18 -19.46
CA PRO A 172 -16.10 2.06 -19.91
C PRO A 172 -16.04 3.39 -19.13
N GLU A 173 -17.21 3.96 -18.79
CA GLU A 173 -17.30 5.19 -18.02
C GLU A 173 -16.87 5.00 -16.56
N ALA A 174 -17.19 3.86 -15.94
CA ALA A 174 -16.75 3.54 -14.58
C ALA A 174 -15.23 3.33 -14.52
N TYR A 175 -14.68 2.58 -15.47
CA TYR A 175 -13.24 2.37 -15.61
C TYR A 175 -12.50 3.69 -15.82
N ALA A 176 -12.97 4.54 -16.74
CA ALA A 176 -12.36 5.86 -16.99
C ALA A 176 -12.39 6.78 -15.74
N LYS A 177 -13.46 6.70 -14.93
CA LYS A 177 -13.53 7.44 -13.66
C LYS A 177 -12.53 6.92 -12.63
N ASP A 178 -12.34 5.60 -12.55
CA ASP A 178 -11.38 4.98 -11.64
C ASP A 178 -9.94 5.36 -12.02
N LEU A 179 -9.60 5.34 -13.32
CA LEU A 179 -8.32 5.84 -13.84
C LEU A 179 -8.13 7.34 -13.54
N ALA A 180 -9.15 8.17 -13.76
CA ALA A 180 -9.07 9.59 -13.43
C ALA A 180 -8.83 9.82 -11.92
N TYR A 181 -9.43 9.00 -11.06
CA TYR A 181 -9.18 9.05 -9.63
C TYR A 181 -7.77 8.55 -9.26
N LEU A 182 -7.26 7.49 -9.90
CA LEU A 182 -5.88 7.05 -9.77
C LEU A 182 -4.91 8.17 -10.15
N LYS A 183 -5.13 8.84 -11.28
CA LYS A 183 -4.36 9.99 -11.71
C LYS A 183 -4.34 11.10 -10.64
N ARG A 184 -5.47 11.41 -10.02
CA ARG A 184 -5.51 12.39 -8.92
C ARG A 184 -4.61 12.01 -7.74
N LYS A 185 -4.53 10.72 -7.39
CA LYS A 185 -3.61 10.26 -6.33
C LYS A 185 -2.14 10.42 -6.73
N VAL A 186 -1.81 10.15 -8.00
CA VAL A 186 -0.46 10.39 -8.55
C VAL A 186 -0.15 11.88 -8.54
N ASP A 187 -1.05 12.72 -9.03
CA ASP A 187 -0.89 14.19 -9.07
C ASP A 187 -0.76 14.79 -7.67
N ALA A 188 -1.37 14.17 -6.64
CA ALA A 188 -1.22 14.57 -5.24
C ALA A 188 0.12 14.14 -4.61
N GLY A 189 0.93 13.34 -5.31
CA GLY A 189 2.29 13.00 -4.91
C GLY A 189 2.53 11.52 -4.64
N ALA A 190 1.67 10.60 -5.08
CA ALA A 190 2.01 9.19 -5.11
C ALA A 190 3.05 8.89 -6.21
N GLU A 191 4.02 8.02 -5.90
CA GLU A 191 5.21 7.75 -6.73
C GLU A 191 5.23 6.31 -7.28
N VAL A 192 4.52 5.38 -6.62
CA VAL A 192 4.43 3.97 -7.03
C VAL A 192 2.97 3.53 -7.07
N ILE A 193 2.60 2.73 -8.06
CA ILE A 193 1.28 2.11 -8.15
C ILE A 193 1.46 0.60 -7.98
N VAL A 194 0.80 0.02 -6.97
CA VAL A 194 0.72 -1.43 -6.77
C VAL A 194 -0.66 -1.87 -7.26
N THR A 195 -0.71 -2.72 -8.28
CA THR A 195 -2.00 -3.16 -8.82
C THR A 195 -2.64 -4.23 -7.94
N GLN A 196 -3.96 -4.29 -7.94
CA GLN A 196 -4.68 -5.50 -7.53
C GLN A 196 -4.23 -6.69 -8.39
N LEU A 197 -4.36 -7.91 -7.84
CA LEU A 197 -4.12 -9.14 -8.59
C LEU A 197 -5.00 -9.18 -9.85
N PHE A 198 -4.45 -9.78 -10.90
CA PHE A 198 -5.13 -10.04 -12.16
C PHE A 198 -4.71 -11.42 -12.66
N TYR A 199 -5.59 -12.06 -13.43
CA TYR A 199 -5.29 -13.35 -14.06
C TYR A 199 -5.07 -13.22 -15.58
N ASP A 200 -5.46 -12.09 -16.16
CA ASP A 200 -5.29 -11.77 -17.56
C ASP A 200 -4.22 -10.68 -17.73
N VAL A 201 -3.14 -11.01 -18.42
CA VAL A 201 -2.01 -10.10 -18.67
C VAL A 201 -2.44 -8.95 -19.59
N ASP A 202 -3.37 -9.18 -20.51
CA ASP A 202 -3.82 -8.17 -21.46
C ASP A 202 -4.56 -7.03 -20.75
N ASN A 203 -5.30 -7.33 -19.66
CA ASN A 203 -5.91 -6.32 -18.80
C ASN A 203 -4.87 -5.41 -18.15
N PHE A 204 -3.77 -5.99 -17.64
CA PHE A 204 -2.67 -5.22 -17.06
C PHE A 204 -1.95 -4.37 -18.11
N LEU A 205 -1.64 -4.93 -19.28
CA LEU A 205 -0.97 -4.19 -20.36
C LEU A 205 -1.84 -3.04 -20.87
N LYS A 206 -3.15 -3.24 -21.00
CA LYS A 206 -4.10 -2.18 -21.33
C LYS A 206 -4.06 -1.07 -20.26
N PHE A 207 -4.17 -1.43 -18.98
CA PHE A 207 -4.11 -0.47 -17.87
C PHE A 207 -2.81 0.35 -17.83
N VAL A 208 -1.67 -0.24 -18.19
CA VAL A 208 -0.39 0.49 -18.27
C VAL A 208 -0.36 1.51 -19.42
N ASN A 209 -1.10 1.25 -20.51
CA ASN A 209 -1.16 2.14 -21.68
C ASN A 209 -2.18 3.27 -21.56
N ASP A 210 -3.20 3.11 -20.70
CA ASP A 210 -4.28 4.07 -20.47
C ASP A 210 -3.88 5.19 -19.49
#